data_AF-A0A1D1ZWI0-F1
#
_entry.id   AF-A0A1D1ZWI0-F1
#
_cell.length_a   1.000
_cell.length_b   1.000
_cell.length_c   1.000
_cell.angle_alpha   90.00
_cell.angle_beta   90.00
_cell.angle_gamma   90.00
#
_symmetry.space_group_name_H-M   'P 1'
#
loop_
_entity.id
_entity.type
_entity.pdbx_description
1 polymer ?
#
loop_
_entity_poly.entity_id
_entity_poly.type
_entity_poly.pdbx_seq_one_letter_code
_entity_poly.pdbx_strand_id
1 'polypeptide(L)'
;REGLAWHRDGKPFRKLRHQAYVGRERAINQLAEQFRAPPGMTTVVGAGNWSAQDRGGVMRGHPPGPWMRFLKRLRRVCTVVVVDEFRSSKLCCACHTALHAHQYRRVHRGVLETGDVWGTKRCANRACAANVANRDVNAAVNMLMLV
;
A
#
# COMPACT_ATOMS: atom_id res chain seq x y z
N ARG A 1 39.73 12.42 3.11
CA ARG A 1 39.00 11.12 3.13
C ARG A 1 38.54 10.73 4.56
N GLU A 2 38.55 11.63 5.54
CA GLU A 2 38.39 11.27 6.97
C GLU A 2 36.94 11.36 7.51
N GLY A 3 36.06 12.14 6.87
CA GLY A 3 34.67 12.31 7.35
C GLY A 3 33.76 11.08 7.21
N LEU A 4 34.07 10.16 6.30
CA LEU A 4 33.25 8.96 6.06
C LEU A 4 33.54 7.81 7.04
N ALA A 5 34.75 7.77 7.62
CA ALA A 5 35.14 6.72 8.58
C ALA A 5 34.47 6.91 9.95
N TRP A 6 34.30 8.16 10.40
CA TRP A 6 33.58 8.49 11.63
C TRP A 6 32.15 7.95 11.67
N HIS A 7 31.45 8.01 10.53
CA HIS A 7 30.10 7.45 10.40
C HIS A 7 30.07 5.93 10.39
N ARG A 8 31.14 5.25 9.95
CA ARG A 8 31.20 3.79 9.86
C ARG A 8 31.60 3.15 11.19
N ASP A 9 32.56 3.76 11.88
CA ASP A 9 33.27 3.15 13.02
C ASP A 9 32.83 3.75 14.38
N GLY A 10 32.10 4.87 14.37
CA GLY A 10 31.49 5.46 15.56
C GLY A 10 30.22 4.73 16.02
N LYS A 11 30.13 4.45 17.33
CA LYS A 11 28.91 4.03 18.07
C LYS A 11 27.56 4.65 17.60
N PRO A 12 27.46 5.91 17.09
CA PRO A 12 26.23 6.47 16.52
C PRO A 12 25.55 5.64 15.41
N PHE A 13 26.27 5.02 14.47
CA PHE A 13 25.61 4.34 13.35
C PHE A 13 24.92 3.03 13.77
N ARG A 14 25.56 2.24 14.65
CA ARG A 14 24.94 1.04 15.22
C ARG A 14 23.67 1.39 16.01
N LYS A 15 23.71 2.48 16.78
CA LYS A 15 22.55 2.98 17.54
C LYS A 15 21.43 3.43 16.61
N LEU A 16 21.71 4.22 15.58
CA LEU A 16 20.72 4.65 14.58
C LEU A 16 20.09 3.46 13.84
N ARG A 17 20.91 2.50 13.40
CA ARG A 17 20.43 1.28 12.75
C ARG A 17 19.53 0.46 13.68
N HIS A 18 19.89 0.33 14.95
CA HIS A 18 19.07 -0.36 15.94
C HIS A 18 17.77 0.40 16.22
N GLN A 19 17.80 1.72 16.35
CA GLN A 19 16.60 2.56 16.52
C GLN A 19 15.65 2.44 15.32
N ALA A 20 16.18 2.49 14.09
CA ALA A 20 15.39 2.29 12.87
C ALA A 20 14.76 0.89 12.82
N TYR A 21 15.51 -0.14 13.25
CA TYR A 21 14.99 -1.50 13.37
C TYR A 21 13.83 -1.58 14.38
N VAL A 22 14.04 -1.06 15.60
CA VAL A 22 13.01 -1.07 16.67
C VAL A 22 11.79 -0.26 16.26
N GLY A 23 11.99 0.92 15.68
CA GLY A 23 10.90 1.78 15.19
C GLY A 23 10.05 1.07 14.14
N ARG A 24 10.69 0.41 13.16
CA ARG A 24 9.98 -0.39 12.15
C ARG A 24 9.21 -1.55 12.79
N GLU A 25 9.81 -2.32 13.69
CA GLU A 25 9.12 -3.44 14.35
C GLU A 25 7.93 -2.94 15.17
N ARG A 26 8.06 -1.81 15.88
CA ARG A 26 6.95 -1.19 16.61
C ARG A 26 5.82 -0.77 15.67
N ALA A 27 6.13 -0.10 14.56
CA ALA A 27 5.14 0.33 13.59
C ALA A 27 4.40 -0.86 12.94
N ILE A 28 5.13 -1.92 12.57
CA ILE A 28 4.56 -3.17 12.04
C ILE A 28 3.62 -3.82 13.06
N ASN A 29 4.02 -3.86 14.34
CA ASN A 29 3.19 -4.44 15.39
C ASN A 29 1.93 -3.62 15.62
N GLN A 30 2.07 -2.31 15.77
CA GLN A 30 0.96 -1.40 15.97
C GLN A 30 -0.05 -1.50 14.81
N LEU A 31 0.43 -1.60 13.57
CA LEU A 31 -0.44 -1.78 12.42
C LEU A 31 -1.13 -3.14 12.42
N ALA A 32 -0.41 -4.23 12.73
CA ALA A 32 -1.00 -5.56 12.77
C ALA A 32 -2.08 -5.68 13.87
N GLU A 33 -1.82 -5.12 15.06
CA GLU A 33 -2.77 -5.16 16.17
C GLU A 33 -4.10 -4.45 15.88
N GLN A 34 -4.15 -3.52 14.91
CA GLN A 34 -5.41 -2.92 14.45
C GLN A 34 -6.36 -3.93 13.78
N PHE A 35 -5.85 -5.08 13.32
CA PHE A 35 -6.64 -6.15 12.72
C PHE A 35 -7.04 -7.24 13.72
N ARG A 36 -6.63 -7.13 14.99
CA ARG A 36 -7.03 -8.09 16.01
C ARG A 36 -8.55 -8.07 16.15
N ALA A 37 -9.15 -9.25 16.10
CA ALA A 37 -10.59 -9.38 16.29
C ALA A 37 -10.99 -8.95 17.72
N PRO A 38 -12.12 -8.24 17.86
CA PRO A 38 -12.75 -8.07 19.17
C PRO A 38 -13.07 -9.42 19.84
N PRO A 39 -13.20 -9.47 21.17
CA PRO A 39 -13.59 -10.68 21.87
C PRO A 39 -14.87 -11.29 21.29
N GLY A 40 -14.84 -12.59 20.98
CA GLY A 40 -15.98 -13.31 20.40
C GLY A 40 -16.13 -13.19 18.87
N MET A 41 -15.24 -12.48 18.18
CA MET A 41 -15.23 -12.37 16.72
C MET A 41 -13.97 -13.00 16.12
N THR A 42 -14.00 -13.25 14.81
CA THR A 42 -12.82 -13.65 14.03
C THR A 42 -12.61 -12.66 12.90
N THR A 43 -11.38 -12.19 12.73
CA THR A 43 -10.98 -11.35 11.59
C THR A 43 -10.27 -12.22 10.56
N VAL A 44 -10.76 -12.20 9.32
CA VAL A 44 -10.07 -12.77 8.15
C VAL A 44 -9.66 -11.62 7.23
N VAL A 45 -8.39 -11.59 6.84
CA VAL A 45 -7.83 -10.56 5.95
C VAL A 45 -7.42 -11.20 4.63
N GLY A 46 -8.05 -10.77 3.54
CA GLY A 46 -7.56 -11.02 2.17
C GLY A 46 -6.41 -10.07 1.85
N ALA A 47 -5.27 -10.61 1.43
CA ALA A 47 -4.09 -9.84 1.08
C ALA A 47 -3.62 -10.22 -0.33
N GLY A 48 -3.41 -9.24 -1.21
CA GLY A 48 -2.90 -9.47 -2.56
C GLY A 48 -1.53 -10.18 -2.56
N ASN A 49 -1.32 -11.08 -3.52
CA ASN A 49 -0.10 -11.87 -3.70
C ASN A 49 1.10 -11.08 -4.27
N TRP A 50 1.10 -9.75 -4.16
CA TRP A 50 2.18 -8.92 -4.70
C TRP A 50 3.55 -9.32 -4.14
N SER A 51 4.48 -9.63 -5.05
CA SER A 51 5.80 -10.20 -4.73
C SER A 51 6.92 -9.14 -4.62
N ALA A 52 6.60 -7.85 -4.78
CA ALA A 52 7.57 -6.75 -4.77
C ALA A 52 8.71 -6.87 -5.80
N GLN A 53 8.48 -7.59 -6.90
CA GLN A 53 9.46 -7.83 -7.95
C GLN A 53 9.52 -6.70 -9.00
N ASP A 54 8.56 -5.77 -8.99
CA ASP A 54 8.59 -4.60 -9.85
C ASP A 54 9.54 -3.53 -9.28
N ARG A 55 10.37 -2.94 -10.17
CA ARG A 55 11.38 -1.92 -9.82
C ARG A 55 10.80 -0.66 -9.14
N GLY A 56 9.47 -0.54 -9.07
CA GLY A 56 8.75 0.59 -8.49
C GLY A 56 8.54 0.50 -6.99
N GLY A 57 8.58 -0.69 -6.36
CA GLY A 57 8.15 -0.87 -4.98
C GLY A 57 6.68 -0.45 -4.74
N VAL A 58 6.25 -0.40 -3.48
CA VAL A 58 4.88 0.03 -3.10
C VAL A 58 4.60 1.46 -3.59
N MET A 59 5.63 2.31 -3.60
CA MET A 59 5.58 3.67 -4.13
C MET A 59 6.79 3.90 -5.02
N ARG A 60 6.54 4.37 -6.26
CA ARG A 60 7.60 4.68 -7.23
C ARG A 60 8.69 5.53 -6.59
N GLY A 61 9.95 5.12 -6.78
CA GLY A 61 11.13 5.84 -6.29
C GLY A 61 11.46 5.61 -4.81
N HIS A 62 10.68 4.80 -4.09
CA HIS A 62 10.93 4.45 -2.71
C HIS A 62 11.33 2.98 -2.60
N PRO A 63 12.19 2.61 -1.62
CA PRO A 63 12.47 1.21 -1.36
C PRO A 63 11.17 0.46 -1.03
N PRO A 64 11.03 -0.80 -1.46
CA PRO A 64 9.84 -1.58 -1.17
C PRO A 64 9.61 -1.65 0.34
N GLY A 65 8.35 -1.39 0.74
CA GLY A 65 7.95 -1.51 2.13
C GLY A 65 8.14 -2.93 2.66
N PRO A 66 8.13 -3.14 3.99
CA PRO A 66 8.36 -4.43 4.61
C PRO A 66 7.15 -5.39 4.49
N TRP A 67 6.56 -5.53 3.29
CA TRP A 67 5.31 -6.25 3.03
C TRP A 67 5.33 -7.69 3.55
N MET A 68 6.33 -8.48 3.15
CA MET A 68 6.48 -9.86 3.61
C MET A 68 6.62 -9.98 5.14
N ARG A 69 7.31 -9.02 5.78
CA ARG A 69 7.44 -8.99 7.24
C ARG A 69 6.12 -8.62 7.91
N PHE A 70 5.39 -7.66 7.35
CA PHE A 70 4.07 -7.27 7.82
C PHE A 70 3.09 -8.44 7.74
N LEU A 71 3.01 -9.13 6.59
CA LEU A 71 2.18 -10.33 6.44
C LEU A 71 2.54 -11.45 7.42
N LYS A 72 3.83 -11.64 7.73
CA LYS A 72 4.26 -12.61 8.75
C LYS A 72 3.81 -12.20 10.16
N ARG A 73 3.81 -10.90 10.47
CA ARG A 73 3.32 -10.39 11.76
C ARG A 73 1.80 -10.48 11.84
N LEU A 74 1.09 -10.12 10.78
CA LEU A 74 -0.36 -10.11 10.70
C LEU A 74 -0.96 -11.50 10.93
N ARG A 75 -0.32 -12.55 10.39
CA ARG A 75 -0.69 -13.96 10.64
C ARG A 75 -0.64 -14.40 12.10
N ARG A 76 0.01 -13.62 12.99
CA ARG A 76 0.04 -13.92 14.43
C ARG A 76 -1.18 -13.37 15.17
N VAL A 77 -1.94 -12.46 14.55
CA VAL A 77 -3.06 -11.74 15.19
C VAL A 77 -4.40 -12.02 14.51
N CYS A 78 -4.40 -12.42 13.24
CA CYS A 78 -5.61 -12.79 12.51
C CYS A 78 -5.31 -13.82 11.40
N THR A 79 -6.38 -14.39 10.83
CA THR A 79 -6.26 -15.28 9.67
C THR A 79 -6.01 -14.45 8.41
N VAL A 80 -4.98 -14.82 7.65
CA VAL A 80 -4.60 -14.12 6.41
C VAL A 80 -4.69 -15.06 5.22
N VAL A 81 -5.55 -14.72 4.26
CA VAL A 81 -5.70 -15.40 2.97
C VAL A 81 -4.96 -14.61 1.91
N VAL A 82 -4.07 -15.25 1.16
CA VAL A 82 -3.38 -14.60 0.04
C VAL A 82 -4.24 -14.76 -1.20
N VAL A 83 -4.57 -13.65 -1.85
CA VAL A 83 -5.47 -13.57 -3.01
C VAL A 83 -4.64 -13.28 -4.25
N ASP A 84 -4.92 -13.99 -5.34
CA ASP A 84 -4.34 -13.66 -6.64
C ASP A 84 -5.05 -12.42 -7.21
N GLU A 85 -4.44 -11.26 -7.00
CA GLU A 85 -5.08 -9.99 -7.34
C GLU A 85 -4.88 -9.67 -8.82
N PHE A 86 -5.97 -9.72 -9.61
CA PHE A 86 -5.94 -9.26 -10.99
C PHE A 86 -6.73 -7.96 -11.17
N ARG A 87 -6.01 -6.87 -11.49
CA ARG A 87 -6.59 -5.57 -11.89
C ARG A 87 -7.61 -5.00 -10.89
N SER A 88 -7.52 -5.33 -9.60
CA SER A 88 -8.52 -4.94 -8.59
C SER A 88 -8.68 -3.41 -8.47
N SER A 89 -7.61 -2.66 -8.71
CA SER A 89 -7.62 -1.18 -8.70
C SER A 89 -8.07 -0.54 -10.01
N LYS A 90 -8.26 -1.33 -11.08
CA LYS A 90 -8.58 -0.85 -12.44
C LYS A 90 -10.03 -1.08 -12.84
N LEU A 91 -10.77 -1.92 -12.13
CA LEU A 91 -12.18 -2.20 -12.38
C LEU A 91 -13.02 -1.65 -11.24
N CYS A 92 -14.19 -1.08 -11.56
CA CYS A 92 -15.11 -0.56 -10.55
C CYS A 92 -15.71 -1.72 -9.74
N CYS A 93 -15.67 -1.65 -8.41
CA CYS A 93 -16.24 -2.68 -7.55
C CYS A 93 -17.77 -2.81 -7.59
N ALA A 94 -18.47 -1.81 -8.15
CA ALA A 94 -19.92 -1.84 -8.27
C ALA A 94 -20.42 -2.42 -9.61
N CYS A 95 -19.70 -2.18 -10.71
CA CYS A 95 -20.17 -2.54 -12.06
C CYS A 95 -19.11 -3.19 -12.94
N HIS A 96 -17.92 -3.45 -12.41
CA HIS A 96 -16.76 -4.06 -13.09
C HIS A 96 -16.29 -3.38 -14.38
N THR A 97 -16.81 -2.18 -14.68
CA THR A 97 -16.35 -1.37 -15.80
C THR A 97 -15.00 -0.72 -15.46
N ALA A 98 -14.19 -0.44 -16.48
CA ALA A 98 -12.89 0.19 -16.32
C ALA A 98 -12.95 1.54 -15.56
N LEU A 99 -11.93 1.75 -14.74
CA LEU A 99 -11.67 2.97 -13.99
C LEU A 99 -10.57 3.81 -14.66
N HIS A 100 -10.80 5.11 -14.75
CA HIS A 100 -9.85 6.09 -15.29
C HIS A 100 -9.30 7.00 -14.20
N ALA A 101 -8.06 7.46 -14.35
CA ALA A 101 -7.50 8.49 -13.47
C ALA A 101 -8.23 9.82 -13.69
N HIS A 102 -8.39 10.60 -12.62
CA HIS A 102 -8.77 12.00 -12.77
C HIS A 102 -7.57 12.78 -13.25
N GLN A 103 -7.75 13.60 -14.29
CA GLN A 103 -6.73 14.51 -14.77
C GLN A 103 -6.92 15.88 -14.13
N TYR A 104 -5.82 16.48 -13.70
CA TYR A 104 -5.78 17.86 -13.22
C TYR A 104 -4.70 18.63 -13.96
N ARG A 105 -4.95 19.92 -14.17
CA ARG A 105 -3.94 20.82 -14.74
C ARG A 105 -3.06 21.36 -13.62
N ARG A 106 -1.76 21.39 -13.85
CA ARG A 106 -0.77 21.98 -12.95
C ARG A 106 0.24 22.79 -13.74
N VAL A 107 0.73 23.88 -13.15
CA VAL A 107 1.88 24.60 -13.71
C VAL A 107 3.13 24.05 -13.06
N HIS A 108 4.05 23.55 -13.87
CA HIS A 108 5.35 23.07 -13.42
C HIS A 108 6.44 23.75 -14.27
N ARG A 109 7.36 24.45 -13.60
CA ARG A 109 8.42 25.26 -14.25
C ARG A 109 7.87 26.25 -15.30
N GLY A 110 6.72 26.85 -15.04
CA GLY A 110 6.07 27.82 -15.95
C GLY A 110 5.33 27.21 -17.14
N VAL A 111 5.31 25.88 -17.28
CA VAL A 111 4.59 25.17 -18.34
C VAL A 111 3.32 24.53 -17.77
N LEU A 112 2.20 24.66 -18.50
CA LEU A 112 0.95 23.99 -18.15
C LEU A 112 1.01 22.51 -18.51
N GLU A 113 1.05 21.64 -17.51
CA GLU A 113 1.07 20.18 -17.64
C GLU A 113 -0.26 19.56 -17.17
N THR A 114 -0.60 18.40 -17.72
CA THR A 114 -1.69 17.56 -17.20
C THR A 114 -1.10 16.46 -16.32
N GLY A 115 -1.57 16.36 -15.09
CA GLY A 115 -1.20 15.31 -14.14
C GLY A 115 -2.38 14.38 -13.85
N ASP A 116 -2.08 13.14 -13.51
CA ASP A 116 -3.07 12.17 -13.03
C ASP A 116 -3.15 12.19 -11.50
N VAL A 117 -4.36 12.19 -10.97
CA VAL A 117 -4.65 11.87 -9.56
C VAL A 117 -4.72 10.36 -9.43
N TRP A 118 -3.80 9.79 -8.64
CA TRP A 118 -3.68 8.34 -8.51
C TRP A 118 -4.59 7.74 -7.43
N GLY A 119 -4.96 8.52 -6.40
CA GLY A 119 -5.73 8.05 -5.25
C GLY A 119 -7.24 7.93 -5.49
N THR A 120 -7.78 8.65 -6.48
CA THR A 120 -9.19 8.58 -6.86
C THR A 120 -9.33 8.20 -8.33
N LYS A 121 -10.40 7.49 -8.66
CA LYS A 121 -10.67 6.97 -10.00
C LYS A 121 -12.11 7.19 -10.39
N ARG A 122 -12.36 7.48 -11.67
CA ARG A 122 -13.68 7.63 -12.26
C ARG A 122 -14.11 6.38 -13.01
N CYS A 123 -15.34 5.92 -12.78
CA CYS A 123 -15.95 4.86 -13.56
C CYS A 123 -16.29 5.33 -14.97
N ALA A 124 -15.96 4.52 -15.98
CA ALA A 124 -16.35 4.79 -17.36
C ALA A 124 -17.88 4.68 -17.56
N ASN A 125 -18.55 3.83 -16.76
CA ASN A 125 -20.01 3.76 -16.74
C ASN A 125 -20.58 4.98 -16.00
N ARG A 126 -21.13 5.94 -16.76
CA ARG A 126 -21.72 7.18 -16.21
C ARG A 126 -23.00 6.96 -15.40
N ALA A 127 -23.68 5.83 -15.59
CA ALA A 127 -24.86 5.47 -14.82
C ALA A 127 -24.50 4.71 -13.52
N CYS A 128 -23.23 4.36 -13.31
CA CYS A 128 -22.80 3.70 -12.10
C CYS A 128 -22.90 4.65 -10.90
N ALA A 129 -23.64 4.25 -9.86
CA ALA A 129 -23.81 5.03 -8.64
C ALA A 129 -22.47 5.33 -7.93
N ALA A 130 -21.45 4.49 -8.09
CA ALA A 130 -20.13 4.76 -7.54
C ALA A 130 -19.53 6.04 -8.14
N ASN A 131 -19.64 6.23 -9.48
CA ASN A 131 -19.11 7.33 -10.30
C ASN A 131 -17.61 7.65 -10.09
N VAL A 132 -17.21 8.01 -8.88
CA VAL A 132 -15.84 8.21 -8.41
C VAL A 132 -15.57 7.32 -7.20
N ALA A 133 -14.46 6.59 -7.22
CA ALA A 133 -14.05 5.70 -6.13
C ALA A 133 -12.65 6.06 -5.63
N ASN A 134 -12.43 5.90 -4.32
CA ASN A 134 -11.07 5.79 -3.79
C ASN A 134 -10.45 4.50 -4.33
N ARG A 135 -9.27 4.61 -4.94
CA ARG A 135 -8.60 3.50 -5.63
C ARG A 135 -8.34 2.33 -4.69
N ASP A 136 -7.86 2.61 -3.48
CA ASP A 136 -7.39 1.58 -2.55
C ASP A 136 -8.60 0.88 -1.88
N VAL A 137 -9.67 1.63 -1.59
CA VAL A 137 -10.95 1.04 -1.13
C VAL A 137 -11.59 0.17 -2.21
N ASN A 138 -11.64 0.66 -3.46
CA ASN A 138 -12.18 -0.10 -4.58
C ASN A 138 -11.41 -1.41 -4.80
N ALA A 139 -10.08 -1.36 -4.74
CA ALA A 139 -9.22 -2.55 -4.80
C ALA A 139 -9.53 -3.54 -3.68
N ALA A 140 -9.67 -3.07 -2.44
CA ALA A 140 -10.00 -3.90 -1.29
C ALA A 140 -11.35 -4.61 -1.43
N VAL A 141 -12.39 -3.90 -1.90
CA VAL A 141 -13.71 -4.50 -2.15
C VAL A 141 -13.64 -5.54 -3.26
N ASN A 142 -12.92 -5.26 -4.35
CA ASN A 142 -12.72 -6.24 -5.42
C ASN A 142 -11.97 -7.48 -4.93
N MET A 143 -10.97 -7.34 -4.06
CA MET A 143 -10.29 -8.49 -3.47
C MET A 143 -11.24 -9.34 -2.62
N LEU A 144 -12.17 -8.71 -1.89
CA LEU A 144 -13.18 -9.45 -1.13
C LEU A 144 -14.09 -10.30 -2.01
N MET A 145 -14.38 -9.86 -3.24
CA MET A 145 -15.18 -10.63 -4.20
C MET A 145 -14.43 -11.82 -4.82
N LEU A 146 -13.14 -11.97 -4.53
CA LEU A 146 -12.27 -13.05 -5.05
C LEU A 146 -11.92 -14.10 -3.98
N VAL A 147 -12.35 -13.90 -2.73
CA VAL A 147 -12.14 -14.81 -1.59
C VAL A 147 -13.41 -15.63 -1.36
#